data_AF-A0A344J8C8-F1
#
_entry.id   AF-A0A344J8C8-F1
#
_cell.length_a   1.000
_cell.length_b   1.000
_cell.length_c   1.000
_cell.angle_alpha   90.00
_cell.angle_beta   90.00
_cell.angle_gamma   90.00
#
_symmetry.space_group_name_H-M   'P 1'
#
loop_
_entity.id
_entity.type
_entity.pdbx_description
1 polymer ?
#
loop_
_entity_poly.entity_id
_entity_poly.type
_entity_poly.pdbx_seq_one_letter_code
_entity_poly.pdbx_strand_id
1 'polypeptide(L)'
;MTPIPAGFNDFASGDCKSVDAEWADVCPAYALALISVGTYGLPQNDAEMEVLWDDLSGNSTKLWPEVRDIVMRSWGWLDAHQLQLTGDRA
;
A
#
# COMPACT_ATOMS: atom_id res chain seq x y z
N MET A 1 11.91 -5.73 9.64
CA MET A 1 10.51 -5.92 9.20
C MET A 1 9.75 -4.69 9.64
N THR A 2 9.11 -3.98 8.70
CA THR A 2 8.19 -2.89 9.03
C THR A 2 6.98 -3.50 9.77
N PRO A 3 6.67 -3.08 10.99
CA PRO A 3 5.50 -3.59 11.70
C PRO A 3 4.22 -3.20 10.96
N ILE A 4 3.30 -4.15 10.80
CA ILE A 4 1.99 -3.91 10.20
C ILE A 4 1.12 -3.17 11.23
N PRO A 5 0.60 -1.96 10.93
CA PRO A 5 -0.28 -1.26 11.85
C PRO A 5 -1.56 -2.06 12.13
N ALA A 6 -2.06 -1.95 13.36
CA ALA A 6 -3.33 -2.56 13.73
C ALA A 6 -4.46 -2.02 12.83
N GLY A 7 -5.32 -2.91 12.33
CA GLY A 7 -6.43 -2.56 11.43
C GLY A 7 -6.05 -2.44 9.94
N PHE A 8 -4.76 -2.50 9.57
CA PHE A 8 -4.37 -2.40 8.16
C PHE A 8 -4.89 -3.57 7.32
N ASN A 9 -4.92 -4.79 7.87
CA ASN A 9 -5.48 -5.95 7.19
C ASN A 9 -7.00 -5.81 6.94
N ASP A 10 -7.72 -5.21 7.89
CA ASP A 10 -9.16 -4.97 7.76
C ASP A 10 -9.43 -3.89 6.71
N PHE A 11 -8.62 -2.81 6.73
CA PHE A 11 -8.65 -1.78 5.70
C PHE A 11 -8.39 -2.38 4.31
N ALA A 12 -7.30 -3.12 4.12
CA ALA A 12 -6.94 -3.69 2.82
C ALA A 12 -8.01 -4.65 2.29
N SER A 13 -8.54 -5.52 3.18
CA SER A 13 -9.62 -6.44 2.81
C SER A 13 -10.93 -5.70 2.46
N GLY A 14 -11.22 -4.59 3.15
CA GLY A 14 -12.38 -3.75 2.88
C GLY A 14 -12.25 -2.96 1.57
N ASP A 15 -11.09 -2.36 1.32
CA ASP A 15 -10.79 -1.62 0.10
C ASP A 15 -10.84 -2.55 -1.12
N CYS A 16 -10.22 -3.74 -1.05
CA CYS A 16 -10.25 -4.76 -2.11
C CYS A 16 -11.68 -5.14 -2.51
N LYS A 17 -12.57 -5.34 -1.53
CA LYS A 17 -13.99 -5.61 -1.78
C LYS A 17 -14.72 -4.42 -2.40
N SER A 18 -14.36 -3.20 -2.02
CA SER A 18 -15.01 -1.98 -2.53
C SER A 18 -14.65 -1.68 -3.98
N VAL A 19 -13.45 -2.10 -4.42
CA VAL A 19 -13.00 -1.98 -5.81
C VAL A 19 -13.30 -3.22 -6.66
N ASP A 20 -14.02 -4.20 -6.11
CA ASP A 20 -14.39 -5.46 -6.78
C ASP A 20 -13.19 -6.14 -7.48
N ALA A 21 -12.04 -6.18 -6.78
CA ALA A 21 -10.81 -6.73 -7.32
C ALA A 21 -10.47 -8.09 -6.69
N GLU A 22 -9.75 -8.92 -7.45
CA GLU A 22 -9.22 -10.18 -6.97
C GLU A 22 -8.04 -9.95 -6.03
N TRP A 23 -8.09 -10.54 -4.84
CA TRP A 23 -7.07 -10.32 -3.80
C TRP A 23 -5.65 -10.67 -4.29
N ALA A 24 -5.50 -11.73 -5.09
CA ALA A 24 -4.20 -12.14 -5.62
C ALA A 24 -3.54 -11.06 -6.50
N ASP A 25 -4.36 -10.25 -7.18
CA ASP A 25 -3.89 -9.20 -8.07
C ASP A 25 -3.55 -7.90 -7.33
N VAL A 26 -4.29 -7.59 -6.25
CA VAL A 26 -4.15 -6.30 -5.54
C VAL A 26 -3.42 -6.38 -4.21
N CYS A 27 -3.25 -7.58 -3.63
CA CYS A 27 -2.46 -7.80 -2.42
C CYS A 27 -1.06 -7.16 -2.48
N PRO A 28 -0.30 -7.27 -3.60
CA PRO A 28 1.01 -6.63 -3.71
C PRO A 28 0.93 -5.10 -3.63
N ALA A 29 -0.19 -4.49 -4.01
CA ALA A 29 -0.36 -3.02 -3.96
C ALA A 29 -0.42 -2.53 -2.51
N TYR A 30 -1.16 -3.23 -1.65
CA TYR A 30 -1.19 -2.95 -0.21
C TYR A 30 0.18 -3.18 0.45
N ALA A 31 0.89 -4.24 0.03
CA ALA A 31 2.24 -4.52 0.51
C ALA A 31 3.22 -3.41 0.09
N LEU A 32 3.14 -2.93 -1.16
CA LEU A 32 3.94 -1.82 -1.68
C LEU A 32 3.75 -0.55 -0.86
N ALA A 33 2.50 -0.18 -0.57
CA ALA A 33 2.22 0.98 0.28
C ALA A 33 2.83 0.84 1.69
N LEU A 34 2.72 -0.35 2.29
CA LEU A 34 3.25 -0.65 3.62
C LEU A 34 4.77 -0.57 3.71
N ILE A 35 5.49 -1.10 2.71
CA ILE A 35 6.96 -1.01 2.70
C ILE A 35 7.41 0.42 2.45
N SER A 36 6.73 1.16 1.57
CA SER A 36 7.07 2.55 1.22
C SER A 36 6.95 3.49 2.42
N VAL A 37 5.92 3.34 3.26
CA VAL A 37 5.75 4.18 4.46
C VAL A 37 6.83 3.91 5.53
N GLY A 38 7.40 2.70 5.55
CA GLY A 38 8.36 2.29 6.58
C GLY A 38 9.83 2.56 6.26
N THR A 39 10.18 2.84 4.99
CA THR A 39 11.59 2.88 4.56
C THR A 39 11.98 4.03 3.65
N TYR A 40 11.12 4.49 2.74
CA TYR A 40 11.53 5.39 1.66
C TYR A 40 10.66 6.66 1.54
N GLY A 41 9.47 6.67 2.13
CA GLY A 41 8.41 7.55 1.64
C GLY A 41 7.92 7.05 0.28
N LEU A 42 6.74 7.51 -0.15
CA LEU A 42 6.25 7.14 -1.48
C LEU A 42 6.97 8.00 -2.53
N PRO A 43 7.65 7.41 -3.53
CA PRO A 43 8.24 8.16 -4.64
C PRO A 43 7.25 9.17 -5.22
N GLN A 44 7.69 10.42 -5.38
CA GLN A 44 6.88 11.47 -6.02
C GLN A 44 6.72 11.21 -7.53
N ASN A 45 7.59 10.38 -8.10
CA ASN A 45 7.65 10.08 -9.52
C ASN A 45 6.88 8.79 -9.84
N ASP A 46 5.92 8.90 -10.75
CA ASP A 46 5.08 7.77 -11.18
C ASP A 46 5.89 6.64 -11.82
N ALA A 47 6.92 6.98 -12.58
CA ALA A 47 7.78 5.99 -13.24
C ALA A 47 8.61 5.17 -12.24
N GLU A 48 9.02 5.78 -11.12
CA GLU A 48 9.72 5.05 -10.06
C GLU A 48 8.78 4.10 -9.31
N MET A 49 7.51 4.49 -9.15
CA MET A 49 6.49 3.60 -8.59
C MET A 49 6.20 2.41 -9.49
N GLU A 50 6.16 2.62 -10.81
CA GLU A 50 5.99 1.55 -11.79
C GLU A 50 7.13 0.53 -11.73
N VAL A 51 8.38 0.99 -11.61
CA VAL A 51 9.53 0.09 -11.43
C VAL A 51 9.42 -0.73 -10.14
N LEU A 52 9.04 -0.10 -9.02
CA LEU A 52 8.83 -0.83 -7.76
C LEU A 52 7.66 -1.83 -7.85
N TRP A 53 6.62 -1.47 -8.61
CA TRP A 53 5.51 -2.37 -8.87
C TRP A 53 5.96 -3.58 -9.69
N ASP A 54 6.74 -3.39 -10.74
CA ASP A 54 7.26 -4.50 -11.56
C ASP A 54 8.09 -5.49 -10.73
N ASP A 55 8.87 -4.99 -9.76
CA ASP A 55 9.67 -5.83 -8.87
C ASP A 55 8.83 -6.58 -7.81
N LEU A 56 7.70 -6.00 -7.35
CA LEU A 56 6.92 -6.51 -6.21
C LEU A 56 5.62 -7.24 -6.60
N SER A 57 5.08 -6.94 -7.78
CA SER A 57 3.76 -7.41 -8.25
C SER A 57 3.65 -8.94 -8.28
N GLY A 58 4.77 -9.63 -8.47
CA GLY A 58 4.86 -11.08 -8.40
C GLY A 58 3.97 -11.77 -9.42
N ASN A 59 2.88 -12.40 -8.95
CA ASN A 59 1.90 -13.08 -9.79
C ASN A 59 0.68 -12.22 -10.15
N SER A 60 0.67 -10.94 -9.77
CA SER A 60 -0.41 -10.04 -10.16
C SER A 60 -0.47 -9.91 -11.68
N THR A 61 -1.69 -9.92 -12.20
CA THR A 61 -1.96 -9.70 -13.62
C THR A 61 -2.14 -8.22 -13.96
N LYS A 62 -2.00 -7.33 -12.97
CA LYS A 62 -2.32 -5.91 -13.09
C LYS A 62 -1.12 -5.06 -13.45
N LEU A 63 -1.36 -4.07 -14.31
CA LEU A 63 -0.40 -3.03 -14.61
C LEU A 63 -0.41 -1.94 -13.54
N TRP A 64 0.70 -1.20 -13.42
CA TRP A 64 0.81 -0.10 -12.46
C TRP A 64 -0.38 0.88 -12.49
N PRO A 65 -0.86 1.36 -13.66
CA PRO A 65 -2.00 2.29 -13.71
C PRO A 65 -3.30 1.72 -13.10
N GLU A 66 -3.48 0.40 -13.09
CA GLU A 66 -4.67 -0.23 -12.52
C GLU A 66 -4.64 -0.30 -10.99
N VAL A 67 -3.44 -0.40 -10.40
CA VAL A 67 -3.26 -0.55 -8.94
C VAL A 67 -2.78 0.72 -8.26
N ARG A 68 -2.35 1.73 -9.02
CA ARG A 68 -1.83 3.00 -8.53
C ARG A 68 -2.71 3.62 -7.47
N ASP A 69 -4.01 3.72 -7.73
CA ASP A 69 -4.95 4.34 -6.80
C ASP A 69 -5.10 3.53 -5.50
N ILE A 70 -4.99 2.20 -5.58
CA ILE A 70 -4.97 1.32 -4.39
C ILE A 70 -3.74 1.63 -3.54
N VAL A 71 -2.56 1.74 -4.17
CA VAL A 71 -1.31 2.07 -3.47
C VAL A 71 -1.41 3.44 -2.79
N MET A 72 -1.89 4.45 -3.50
CA MET A 72 -2.01 5.82 -2.97
C MET A 72 -3.03 5.90 -1.82
N ARG A 73 -4.20 5.26 -1.95
CA ARG A 73 -5.19 5.20 -0.85
C ARG A 73 -4.64 4.47 0.38
N SER A 74 -3.96 3.36 0.16
CA SER A 74 -3.36 2.55 1.23
C SER A 74 -2.27 3.32 1.95
N TRP A 75 -1.43 4.03 1.21
CA TRP A 75 -0.39 4.86 1.79
C TRP A 75 -0.97 6.02 2.59
N GLY A 76 -2.00 6.72 2.06
CA GLY A 76 -2.68 7.78 2.79
C GLY A 76 -3.33 7.30 4.09
N TRP A 77 -3.90 6.09 4.09
CA TRP A 77 -4.40 5.46 5.31
C TRP A 77 -3.25 5.19 6.29
N LEU A 78 -2.15 4.61 5.82
CA LEU A 78 -0.98 4.29 6.65
C LEU A 78 -0.34 5.53 7.26
N ASP A 79 -0.13 6.59 6.48
CA ASP A 79 0.45 7.86 6.92
C ASP A 79 -0.40 8.50 8.04
N ALA A 80 -1.72 8.52 7.87
CA ALA A 80 -2.66 9.02 8.87
C ALA A 80 -2.63 8.22 10.20
N HIS A 81 -2.42 6.90 10.13
CA HIS A 81 -2.40 6.03 11.30
C HIS A 81 -1.00 5.86 11.92
N GLN A 82 0.09 6.14 11.19
CA GLN A 82 1.43 6.24 11.77
C GLN A 82 1.59 7.46 12.67
N LEU A 83 0.93 8.57 12.34
CA LEU A 83 0.86 9.76 13.21
C LEU A 83 0.15 9.47 14.54
N GLN A 84 -0.80 8.53 14.56
CA GLN A 84 -1.49 8.12 15.79
C GLN A 84 -0.62 7.25 16.68
N LEU A 85 0.24 6.41 16.11
CA LEU A 85 1.20 5.59 16.87
C LEU A 85 2.38 6.39 17.46
N THR A 86 2.70 7.55 16.86
CA THR A 86 3.76 8.46 17.35
C THR A 86 3.23 9.55 18.27
N GLY A 87 1.93 9.88 18.23
CA GLY A 87 1.27 10.82 19.14
C GLY A 87 1.06 10.31 20.57
N ASP A 88 1.34 9.02 20.83
CA ASP A 88 1.26 8.38 22.17
C ASP A 88 2.64 8.31 22.86
N ARG A 89 3.58 9.18 22.45
CA ARG A 89 4.81 9.49 23.19
C ARG A 89 4.73 10.93 23.70
N ALA A 90 4.23 11.03 24.94
CA ALA A 90 4.37 12.08 25.96
C ALA A 90 4.98 13.44 25.56
#